data_AF-A0A7Y0H3A1-F1
#
_entry.id   AF-A0A7Y0H3A1-F1
#
_cell.length_a   1.000
_cell.length_b   1.000
_cell.length_c   1.000
_cell.angle_alpha   90.00
_cell.angle_beta   90.00
_cell.angle_gamma   90.00
#
_symmetry.space_group_name_H-M   'P 1'
#
loop_
_entity.id
_entity.type
_entity.pdbx_description
1 polymer ?
#
loop_
_entity_poly.entity_id
_entity_poly.type
_entity_poly.pdbx_seq_one_letter_code
_entity_poly.pdbx_strand_id
1 'polypeptide(L)'
;MSTYAVSRRAVVVLAVAAVAVLVGPGGAQAHNTLASTDPVDGSTVVATPARVTLTFNEPARSLGTEVVVTAPDGTTVSTGEPVVDGTTVSQAVAGSLPAGVYAVTW
;
A
#
# COMPACT_ATOMS: atom_id res chain seq x y z
N MET A 1 52.20 -32.69 3.80
CA MET A 1 51.33 -31.57 3.39
C MET A 1 50.55 -32.02 2.16
N SER A 2 49.26 -32.35 2.29
CA SER A 2 48.43 -32.70 1.13
C SER A 2 48.02 -31.43 0.40
N THR A 3 48.43 -31.30 -0.85
CA THR A 3 48.01 -30.24 -1.76
C THR A 3 46.59 -30.54 -2.23
N TYR A 4 45.62 -29.73 -1.81
CA TYR A 4 44.25 -29.84 -2.31
C TYR A 4 44.20 -29.32 -3.75
N ALA A 5 43.98 -30.22 -4.72
CA ALA A 5 43.71 -29.82 -6.10
C ALA A 5 42.26 -29.32 -6.19
N VAL A 6 42.06 -28.02 -6.39
CA VAL A 6 40.74 -27.45 -6.61
C VAL A 6 40.26 -27.86 -8.01
N SER A 7 39.14 -28.59 -8.09
CA SER A 7 38.59 -29.02 -9.38
C SER A 7 38.05 -27.82 -10.17
N ARG A 8 38.21 -27.82 -11.50
CA ARG A 8 37.66 -26.77 -12.40
C ARG A 8 36.14 -26.57 -12.21
N ARG A 9 35.42 -27.64 -11.84
CA ARG A 9 33.99 -27.59 -11.51
C ARG A 9 33.72 -26.77 -10.25
N ALA A 10 34.54 -26.93 -9.21
CA ALA A 10 34.43 -26.14 -7.99
C ALA A 10 34.64 -24.64 -8.24
N VAL A 11 35.60 -24.28 -9.11
CA VAL A 11 35.85 -22.88 -9.50
C VAL A 11 34.65 -22.27 -10.22
N VAL A 12 34.04 -23.01 -11.15
CA VAL A 12 32.86 -22.52 -11.90
C VAL A 12 31.66 -22.34 -10.97
N VAL A 13 31.40 -23.28 -10.07
CA VAL A 13 30.30 -23.16 -9.11
C VAL A 13 30.49 -21.95 -8.20
N LEU A 14 31.71 -21.73 -7.70
CA LEU A 14 32.03 -20.56 -6.88
C LEU A 14 31.87 -19.24 -7.66
N ALA A 15 32.30 -19.21 -8.92
CA ALA A 15 32.14 -18.02 -9.76
C ALA A 15 30.67 -17.69 -10.03
N VAL A 16 29.84 -18.70 -10.35
CA VAL A 16 28.40 -18.51 -10.57
C VAL A 16 27.70 -18.05 -9.28
N ALA A 17 28.05 -18.64 -8.13
CA ALA A 17 27.52 -18.22 -6.84
C ALA A 17 27.92 -16.76 -6.51
N ALA A 18 29.17 -16.37 -6.78
CA ALA A 18 29.63 -15.00 -6.56
C ALA A 18 28.88 -14.00 -7.44
N VAL A 19 28.63 -14.33 -8.72
CA VAL A 19 27.82 -13.49 -9.61
C VAL A 19 26.38 -13.40 -9.12
N ALA A 20 25.77 -14.50 -8.68
CA ALA A 20 24.41 -14.49 -8.15
C ALA A 20 24.27 -13.60 -6.89
N VAL A 21 25.28 -13.59 -6.02
CA VAL A 21 25.33 -12.71 -4.84
C VAL A 21 25.44 -11.23 -5.26
N LEU A 22 26.24 -10.92 -6.28
CA LEU A 22 26.44 -9.56 -6.78
C LEU A 22 25.20 -8.98 -7.48
N VAL A 23 24.38 -9.83 -8.11
CA VAL A 23 23.13 -9.39 -8.75
C VAL A 23 22.06 -9.06 -7.70
N GLY A 24 22.06 -9.76 -6.56
CA GLY A 24 21.08 -9.56 -5.48
C GLY A 24 19.64 -9.87 -5.91
N PRO A 25 18.72 -10.11 -4.96
CA PRO A 25 17.31 -10.05 -5.29
C PRO A 25 16.95 -8.61 -5.68
N GLY A 26 16.23 -8.43 -6.79
CA GLY A 26 15.63 -7.14 -7.13
C GLY A 26 14.75 -6.66 -5.96
N GLY A 27 14.74 -5.36 -5.69
CA GLY A 27 13.98 -4.80 -4.57
C GLY A 27 12.50 -5.18 -4.66
N ALA A 28 12.00 -5.86 -3.64
CA ALA A 28 10.56 -6.09 -3.50
C ALA A 28 9.91 -4.75 -3.10
N GLN A 29 9.09 -4.18 -3.98
CA GLN A 29 8.24 -3.03 -3.67
C GLN A 29 7.09 -3.52 -2.80
N ALA A 30 7.23 -3.44 -1.48
CA ALA A 30 6.23 -3.93 -0.52
C ALA A 30 5.19 -2.87 -0.13
N HIS A 31 5.36 -1.62 -0.59
CA HIS A 31 4.48 -0.52 -0.25
C HIS A 31 3.52 -0.24 -1.41
N ASN A 32 2.23 -0.38 -1.14
CA ASN A 32 1.20 0.07 -2.06
C ASN A 32 1.26 1.60 -2.16
N THR A 33 1.21 2.11 -3.36
CA THR A 33 1.09 3.55 -3.64
C THR A 33 -0.36 3.87 -3.98
N LEU A 34 -0.86 4.97 -3.43
CA LEU A 34 -2.20 5.47 -3.75
C LEU A 34 -2.20 6.00 -5.20
N ALA A 35 -3.03 5.42 -6.05
CA ALA A 35 -3.16 5.77 -7.45
C ALA A 35 -4.28 6.81 -7.67
N SER A 36 -5.41 6.68 -6.97
CA SER A 36 -6.52 7.64 -7.06
C SER A 36 -7.46 7.57 -5.86
N THR A 37 -8.27 8.61 -5.70
CA THR A 37 -9.34 8.67 -4.70
C THR A 37 -10.68 9.05 -5.35
N ASP A 38 -11.77 8.63 -4.70
CA ASP A 38 -13.12 9.13 -4.94
C ASP A 38 -13.79 9.46 -3.59
N PRO A 39 -14.17 10.72 -3.32
CA PRO A 39 -13.92 11.91 -4.13
C PRO A 39 -12.44 12.16 -4.43
N VAL A 40 -12.15 12.84 -5.55
CA VAL A 40 -10.78 13.20 -5.95
C VAL A 40 -10.15 14.08 -4.87
N ASP A 41 -8.89 13.83 -4.53
CA ASP A 41 -8.16 14.64 -3.55
C ASP A 41 -8.16 16.13 -3.94
N GLY A 42 -8.41 17.00 -2.97
CA GLY A 42 -8.61 18.43 -3.16
C GLY A 42 -9.89 18.84 -3.89
N SER A 43 -10.78 17.91 -4.26
CA SER A 43 -12.06 18.25 -4.88
C SER A 43 -13.08 18.77 -3.86
N THR A 44 -14.08 19.51 -4.35
CA THR A 44 -15.25 19.92 -3.56
C THR A 44 -16.47 19.18 -4.07
N VAL A 45 -17.19 18.51 -3.18
CA VAL A 45 -18.45 17.84 -3.47
C VAL A 45 -19.62 18.61 -2.85
N VAL A 46 -20.79 18.58 -3.52
CA VAL A 46 -21.97 19.33 -3.09
C VAL A 46 -22.82 18.62 -2.04
N ALA A 47 -22.55 17.32 -1.81
CA ALA A 47 -23.23 16.50 -0.83
C ALA A 47 -22.23 15.53 -0.19
N THR A 48 -22.48 15.16 1.06
CA THR A 48 -21.70 14.14 1.77
C THR A 48 -21.74 12.83 0.98
N PRO A 49 -20.60 12.27 0.55
CA PRO A 49 -20.60 10.97 -0.11
C PRO A 49 -20.95 9.89 0.91
N ALA A 50 -21.48 8.75 0.48
CA ALA A 50 -21.74 7.63 1.40
C ALA A 50 -20.44 6.94 1.86
N ARG A 51 -19.35 7.11 1.10
CA ARG A 51 -18.04 6.54 1.37
C ARG A 51 -16.94 7.33 0.70
N VAL A 52 -15.71 7.16 1.18
CA VAL A 52 -14.50 7.48 0.42
C VAL A 52 -13.88 6.19 -0.10
N THR A 53 -13.30 6.26 -1.29
CA THR A 53 -12.67 5.11 -1.95
C THR A 53 -11.25 5.48 -2.34
N LEU A 54 -10.30 4.62 -1.98
CA LEU A 54 -8.87 4.70 -2.28
C LEU A 54 -8.54 3.56 -3.24
N THR A 55 -7.89 3.86 -4.35
CA THR A 55 -7.39 2.85 -5.29
C THR A 55 -5.87 2.86 -5.28
N PHE A 56 -5.28 1.69 -5.12
CA PHE A 56 -3.84 1.47 -5.05
C PHE A 56 -3.32 0.83 -6.34
N ASN A 57 -2.00 0.89 -6.56
CA ASN A 57 -1.35 0.22 -7.69
C ASN A 57 -1.24 -1.31 -7.53
N GLU A 58 -1.36 -1.81 -6.30
CA GLU A 58 -1.30 -3.24 -5.96
C GLU A 58 -2.45 -3.61 -5.01
N PRO A 59 -2.84 -4.90 -4.92
CA PRO A 59 -3.89 -5.33 -4.01
C PRO A 59 -3.58 -4.97 -2.55
N ALA A 60 -4.56 -4.42 -1.83
CA ALA A 60 -4.43 -4.12 -0.42
C ALA A 60 -4.66 -5.39 0.43
N ARG A 61 -4.11 -5.41 1.65
CA ARG A 61 -4.29 -6.51 2.60
C ARG A 61 -5.41 -6.19 3.56
N SER A 62 -6.42 -7.05 3.66
CA SER A 62 -7.54 -6.81 4.58
C SER A 62 -7.09 -6.68 6.05
N LEU A 63 -6.13 -7.49 6.49
CA LEU A 63 -5.63 -7.42 7.88
C LEU A 63 -4.77 -6.17 8.08
N GLY A 64 -5.23 -5.29 8.97
CA GLY A 64 -4.52 -4.06 9.35
C GLY A 64 -4.71 -2.88 8.39
N THR A 65 -5.59 -3.00 7.38
CA THR A 65 -6.03 -1.83 6.60
C THR A 65 -6.95 -0.99 7.47
N GLU A 66 -6.62 0.29 7.60
CA GLU A 66 -7.43 1.28 8.31
C GLU A 66 -7.60 2.50 7.41
N VAL A 67 -8.79 3.09 7.41
CA VAL A 67 -9.04 4.37 6.74
C VAL A 67 -9.85 5.24 7.67
N VAL A 68 -9.32 6.40 8.01
CA VAL A 68 -9.96 7.35 8.91
C VAL A 68 -10.33 8.61 8.14
N VAL A 69 -11.59 9.03 8.28
CA VAL A 69 -12.07 10.30 7.73
C VAL A 69 -12.28 11.26 8.88
N THR A 70 -11.62 12.41 8.84
CA THR A 70 -11.63 13.42 9.90
C THR A 70 -12.32 14.69 9.41
N ALA A 71 -13.26 15.19 10.20
CA ALA A 71 -14.02 16.41 9.94
C ALA A 71 -13.22 17.68 10.28
N PRO A 72 -13.70 18.88 9.87
CA PRO A 72 -13.00 20.14 10.12
C PRO A 72 -12.75 20.45 11.59
N ASP A 73 -13.58 19.92 12.49
CA ASP A 73 -13.47 20.07 13.95
C ASP A 73 -12.57 19.02 14.61
N GLY A 74 -11.97 18.13 13.82
CA GLY A 74 -11.10 17.04 14.28
C GLY A 74 -11.82 15.75 14.66
N THR A 75 -13.15 15.69 14.53
CA THR A 75 -13.91 14.47 14.84
C THR A 75 -13.73 13.40 13.76
N THR A 76 -13.64 12.13 14.16
CA THR A 76 -13.66 11.00 13.23
C THR A 76 -15.09 10.73 12.78
N VAL A 77 -15.28 10.65 11.47
CA VAL A 77 -16.58 10.42 10.82
C VAL A 77 -16.59 9.18 9.91
N SER A 78 -15.49 8.44 9.82
CA SER A 78 -15.51 7.08 9.25
C SER A 78 -16.33 6.14 10.13
N THR A 79 -17.09 5.23 9.51
CA THR A 79 -17.97 4.29 10.20
C THR A 79 -17.69 2.85 9.79
N GLY A 80 -17.55 1.97 10.79
CA GLY A 80 -17.24 0.56 10.57
C GLY A 80 -15.85 0.33 9.94
N GLU A 81 -15.58 -0.93 9.62
CA GLU A 81 -14.33 -1.36 9.00
C GLU A 81 -14.28 -1.00 7.50
N PRO A 82 -13.10 -0.67 6.95
CA PRO A 82 -12.92 -0.49 5.52
C PRO A 82 -13.15 -1.81 4.76
N VAL A 83 -13.78 -1.71 3.59
CA VAL A 83 -13.97 -2.84 2.69
C VAL A 83 -12.83 -2.88 1.69
N VAL A 84 -12.09 -3.99 1.67
CA VAL A 84 -10.99 -4.24 0.73
C VAL A 84 -11.46 -5.17 -0.39
N ASP A 85 -11.32 -4.72 -1.63
CA ASP A 85 -11.59 -5.48 -2.85
C ASP A 85 -10.44 -5.27 -3.84
N GLY A 86 -9.52 -6.24 -3.88
CA GLY A 86 -8.31 -6.14 -4.71
C GLY A 86 -7.51 -4.88 -4.40
N THR A 87 -7.38 -4.00 -5.41
CA THR A 87 -6.66 -2.71 -5.32
C THR A 87 -7.48 -1.59 -4.68
N THR A 88 -8.74 -1.84 -4.33
CA THR A 88 -9.68 -0.81 -3.89
C THR A 88 -10.01 -0.99 -2.41
N VAL A 89 -9.87 0.09 -1.65
CA VAL A 89 -10.27 0.17 -0.24
C VAL A 89 -11.35 1.23 -0.12
N SER A 90 -12.46 0.90 0.52
CA SER A 90 -13.58 1.83 0.65
C SER A 90 -14.09 1.94 2.08
N GLN A 91 -14.11 3.16 2.60
CA GLN A 91 -14.49 3.48 3.96
C GLN A 91 -15.82 4.21 3.99
N ALA A 92 -16.82 3.62 4.67
CA ALA A 92 -18.08 4.31 4.88
C ALA A 92 -17.88 5.54 5.77
N VAL A 93 -18.67 6.59 5.52
CA VAL A 93 -18.68 7.82 6.32
C VAL A 93 -20.06 8.04 6.91
N ALA A 94 -20.13 8.72 8.04
CA ALA A 94 -21.39 9.10 8.64
C ALA A 94 -22.22 9.95 7.66
N GLY A 95 -23.53 9.74 7.66
CA GLY A 95 -24.45 10.51 6.83
C GLY A 95 -24.60 11.95 7.36
N SER A 96 -24.88 12.88 6.45
CA SER A 96 -25.12 14.30 6.72
C SER A 96 -24.02 14.96 7.55
N LEU A 97 -22.93 15.33 6.89
CA LEU A 97 -21.78 15.99 7.51
C LEU A 97 -21.79 17.51 7.22
N PRO A 98 -21.30 18.34 8.16
CA PRO A 98 -21.21 19.78 7.93
C PRO A 98 -20.30 20.11 6.73
N ALA A 99 -20.51 21.25 6.10
CA ALA A 99 -19.60 21.72 5.06
C ALA A 99 -18.21 22.04 5.66
N GLY A 100 -17.15 21.68 4.96
CA GLY A 100 -15.78 22.04 5.32
C GLY A 100 -14.74 21.12 4.70
N VAL A 101 -13.48 21.29 5.13
CA VAL A 101 -12.36 20.47 4.68
C VAL A 101 -12.30 19.19 5.51
N TYR A 102 -12.26 18.05 4.83
CA TYR A 102 -12.10 16.73 5.42
C TYR A 102 -10.71 16.18 5.10
N ALA A 103 -10.13 15.46 6.05
CA ALA A 103 -8.88 14.73 5.83
C ALA A 103 -9.16 13.22 5.78
N VAL A 104 -8.45 12.51 4.91
CA VAL A 104 -8.49 11.05 4.82
C VAL A 104 -7.09 10.52 5.09
N THR A 105 -6.94 9.70 6.13
CA THR A 105 -5.67 9.02 6.46
C THR A 105 -5.83 7.51 6.28
N TRP A 106 -4.77 6.86 5.80
CA TRP A 106 -4.72 5.45 5.42
C TRP A 106 -3.31 4.89 5.61
#